data_AF-A0A2K3LT41-F1
#
_entry.id   AF-A0A2K3LT41-F1
#
_cell.length_a   1.000
_cell.length_b   1.000
_cell.length_c   1.000
_cell.angle_alpha   90.00
_cell.angle_beta   90.00
_cell.angle_gamma   90.00
#
_symmetry.space_group_name_H-M   'P 1'
#
loop_
_entity.id
_entity.type
_entity.pdbx_description
1 polymer ?
#
loop_
_entity_poly.entity_id
_entity_poly.type
_entity_poly.pdbx_seq_one_letter_code
_entity_poly.pdbx_strand_id
1 'polypeptide(L)'
;ESENGVIGITMVANWYLPLSDSKSDQKAAQRAIDFMYGWFMDPLTSEDYPKSMRSLVGSRLPKFNAKQARQDNSLVHLISLV
;
A
#
# COMPACT_ATOMS: atom_id res chain seq x y z
N GLU A 1 10.25 -30.98 11.64
CA GLU A 1 10.69 -30.66 10.27
C GLU A 1 10.45 -29.18 10.02
N SER A 2 11.30 -28.50 9.26
CA SER A 2 11.06 -27.11 8.85
C SER A 2 10.27 -27.12 7.55
N GLU A 3 9.04 -26.62 7.60
CA GLU A 3 8.21 -26.41 6.41
C GLU A 3 8.85 -25.30 5.56
N ASN A 4 9.38 -25.62 4.38
CA ASN A 4 9.93 -24.65 3.40
C ASN A 4 8.82 -23.91 2.62
N GLY A 5 7.67 -23.71 3.25
CA GLY A 5 6.52 -23.03 2.64
C GLY A 5 6.75 -21.53 2.51
N VAL A 6 6.14 -20.93 1.48
CA VAL A 6 6.18 -19.48 1.25
C VAL A 6 4.79 -18.90 1.46
N ILE A 7 4.68 -17.84 2.26
CA ILE A 7 3.45 -17.08 2.48
C ILE A 7 3.46 -15.87 1.53
N GLY A 8 2.35 -15.67 0.83
CA GLY A 8 2.16 -14.54 -0.08
C GLY A 8 0.80 -13.86 0.08
N ILE A 9 0.69 -12.67 -0.52
CA ILE A 9 -0.54 -11.90 -0.62
C ILE A 9 -0.90 -11.66 -2.08
N THR A 10 -2.20 -11.67 -2.38
CA THR A 10 -2.75 -11.32 -3.68
C THR A 10 -3.52 -10.01 -3.58
N MET A 11 -3.22 -9.06 -4.46
CA MET A 11 -3.84 -7.73 -4.46
C MET A 11 -4.43 -7.40 -5.81
N VAL A 12 -5.61 -6.77 -5.80
CA VAL A 12 -6.19 -6.17 -7.00
C VAL A 12 -5.40 -4.93 -7.36
N ALA A 13 -4.95 -4.81 -8.61
CA ALA A 13 -4.04 -3.75 -9.04
C ALA A 13 -4.54 -3.03 -10.30
N ASN A 14 -5.77 -2.54 -10.25
CA ASN A 14 -6.31 -1.72 -11.34
C ASN A 14 -5.46 -0.46 -11.55
N TRP A 15 -5.08 -0.21 -12.80
CA TRP A 15 -4.34 0.98 -13.17
C TRP A 15 -5.28 2.17 -13.38
N TYR A 16 -4.89 3.34 -12.89
CA TYR A 16 -5.65 4.58 -13.01
C TYR A 16 -4.87 5.60 -13.84
N LEU A 17 -5.54 6.14 -14.86
CA LEU A 17 -5.01 7.23 -15.68
C LEU A 17 -5.73 8.54 -15.34
N PRO A 18 -5.03 9.68 -15.40
CA PRO A 18 -5.67 10.98 -15.24
C PRO A 18 -6.62 11.25 -16.41
N LEU A 19 -7.73 11.96 -16.13
CA LEU A 19 -8.71 12.34 -17.14
C LEU A 19 -8.14 13.36 -18.14
N SER A 20 -7.26 14.25 -17.68
CA SER A 20 -6.58 15.26 -18.49
C SER A 20 -5.18 15.55 -17.95
N ASP A 21 -4.42 16.38 -18.66
CA ASP A 21 -3.10 16.85 -18.23
C ASP A 21 -3.15 17.85 -17.07
N SER A 22 -4.34 18.14 -16.53
CA SER A 22 -4.47 19.02 -15.37
C SER A 22 -3.76 18.43 -14.14
N LYS A 23 -3.12 19.30 -13.35
CA LYS A 23 -2.47 18.88 -12.09
C LYS A 23 -3.47 18.27 -11.11
N SER A 24 -4.74 18.66 -11.16
CA SER A 24 -5.80 18.08 -10.32
C SER A 24 -6.07 16.63 -10.69
N ASP A 25 -6.14 16.31 -11.98
CA ASP A 25 -6.45 14.96 -12.46
C ASP A 25 -5.27 14.03 -12.26
N GLN A 26 -4.03 14.50 -12.48
CA GLN A 26 -2.82 13.74 -12.15
C GLN A 26 -2.78 13.38 -10.66
N LYS A 27 -3.05 14.36 -9.78
CA LYS A 27 -3.14 14.09 -8.33
C LYS A 27 -4.30 13.16 -7.99
N ALA A 28 -5.41 13.22 -8.72
CA ALA A 28 -6.56 12.33 -8.50
C ALA A 28 -6.22 10.88 -8.88
N ALA A 29 -5.59 10.67 -10.04
CA ALA A 29 -5.10 9.36 -10.47
C ALA A 29 -4.09 8.77 -9.46
N GLN A 30 -3.12 9.57 -8.99
CA GLN A 30 -2.18 9.11 -7.98
C GLN A 30 -2.88 8.72 -6.67
N ARG A 31 -3.86 9.52 -6.20
CA ARG A 31 -4.65 9.14 -5.02
C ARG A 31 -5.41 7.84 -5.23
N ALA A 32 -5.97 7.60 -6.40
CA ALA A 32 -6.66 6.35 -6.69
C ALA A 32 -5.70 5.15 -6.59
N ILE A 33 -4.48 5.27 -7.11
CA ILE A 33 -3.43 4.26 -6.98
C ILE A 33 -3.03 4.06 -5.51
N ASP A 34 -2.81 5.15 -4.76
CA ASP A 34 -2.44 5.08 -3.35
C ASP A 34 -3.50 4.34 -2.52
N PHE A 35 -4.79 4.54 -2.82
CA PHE A 35 -5.89 3.90 -2.09
C PHE A 35 -6.24 2.48 -2.60
N MET A 36 -5.87 2.11 -3.82
CA MET A 36 -6.06 0.76 -4.36
C MET A 36 -4.90 -0.17 -4.01
N TYR A 37 -3.67 0.31 -4.22
CA TYR A 37 -2.45 -0.49 -4.13
C TYR A 37 -1.55 -0.04 -2.97
N GLY A 38 -1.28 1.27 -2.88
CA GLY A 38 -0.35 1.84 -1.89
C GLY A 38 -0.77 1.56 -0.44
N TRP A 39 -2.06 1.43 -0.17
CA TRP A 39 -2.60 1.13 1.16
C TRP A 39 -1.93 -0.12 1.77
N PHE A 40 -1.74 -1.17 0.98
CA PHE A 40 -1.13 -2.40 1.46
C PHE A 40 0.37 -2.46 1.16
N MET A 41 0.79 -1.93 0.01
CA MET A 41 2.18 -2.04 -0.43
C MET A 41 3.14 -1.14 0.36
N ASP A 42 2.75 0.10 0.67
CA ASP A 42 3.64 1.03 1.35
C ASP A 42 3.94 0.57 2.79
N PRO A 43 3.00 0.05 3.59
CA PRO A 43 3.34 -0.54 4.89
C PRO A 43 4.32 -1.72 4.79
N LEU A 44 4.15 -2.57 3.77
CA LEU A 44 5.02 -3.74 3.57
C LEU A 44 6.44 -3.34 3.14
N THR A 45 6.63 -2.24 2.42
CA THR A 45 7.93 -1.88 1.83
C THR A 45 8.60 -0.66 2.47
N SER A 46 7.80 0.27 2.98
CA SER A 46 8.19 1.60 3.45
C SER A 46 7.73 1.87 4.89
N GLU A 47 7.23 0.84 5.59
CA GLU A 47 6.91 0.84 7.04
C GLU A 47 5.77 1.79 7.48
N ASP A 48 5.07 2.45 6.53
CA ASP A 48 3.96 3.37 6.83
C ASP A 48 3.01 3.50 5.62
N TYR A 49 1.82 4.05 5.82
CA TYR A 49 0.83 4.26 4.76
C TYR A 49 1.22 5.41 3.80
N PRO A 50 0.67 5.46 2.57
CA PRO A 50 0.92 6.56 1.64
C PRO A 50 0.61 7.94 2.25
N LYS A 51 1.41 8.95 1.91
CA LYS A 51 1.25 10.32 2.43
C LYS A 51 -0.16 10.89 2.19
N SER A 52 -0.73 10.60 1.02
CA SER A 52 -2.08 11.03 0.63
C SER A 52 -3.14 10.45 1.58
N MET A 53 -3.06 9.16 1.91
CA MET A 53 -3.96 8.49 2.84
C MET A 53 -3.84 9.07 4.25
N ARG A 54 -2.62 9.23 4.76
CA ARG A 54 -2.41 9.82 6.10
C ARG A 54 -3.01 11.23 6.20
N SER A 55 -2.87 12.03 5.14
CA SER A 55 -3.42 13.38 5.10
C SER A 55 -4.95 13.41 4.97
N LEU A 56 -5.56 12.50 4.22
CA LEU A 56 -7.00 12.51 3.93
C LEU A 56 -7.84 11.74 4.96
N VAL A 57 -7.32 10.63 5.45
CA VAL A 57 -8.01 9.75 6.41
C VAL A 57 -7.79 10.24 7.84
N GLY A 58 -6.60 10.78 8.12
CA GLY A 58 -6.27 11.41 9.40
C GLY A 58 -6.32 10.42 10.56
N SER A 59 -7.00 10.80 11.65
CA SER A 59 -7.07 10.01 12.90
C SER A 59 -7.76 8.65 12.76
N ARG A 60 -8.52 8.43 11.69
CA ARG A 60 -9.16 7.13 11.42
C ARG A 60 -8.17 6.09 10.89
N LEU A 61 -7.00 6.52 10.41
CA LEU A 61 -5.96 5.62 9.94
C LEU A 61 -5.13 5.16 11.15
N PRO A 62 -5.07 3.84 11.42
CA PRO A 62 -4.23 3.32 12.49
C PRO A 62 -2.77 3.73 12.29
N LYS A 63 -2.03 3.83 13.39
CA LYS A 63 -0.59 4.11 13.33
C LYS A 63 0.17 2.85 13.68
N PHE A 64 1.12 2.49 12.84
CA PHE A 64 2.08 1.45 13.18
C PHE A 64 2.96 1.92 14.33
N ASN A 65 3.16 1.05 15.32
CA ASN A 65 4.27 1.22 16.25
C ASN A 65 5.56 0.64 15.63
N ALA A 66 6.71 0.99 16.21
CA ALA A 66 8.01 0.58 15.68
C ALA A 66 8.22 -0.95 15.64
N LYS A 67 7.47 -1.74 16.43
CA LYS A 67 7.53 -3.20 16.37
C LYS A 67 6.74 -3.73 15.17
N GLN A 68 5.53 -3.22 14.95
CA GLN A 68 4.66 -3.62 13.85
C GLN A 68 5.27 -3.30 12.49
N ALA A 69 5.75 -2.06 12.32
CA ALA A 69 6.43 -1.61 11.10
C ALA A 69 7.55 -2.57 10.65
N ARG A 70 8.41 -3.00 11.59
CA ARG A 70 9.50 -3.94 11.31
C ARG A 70 9.04 -5.37 11.05
N GLN A 71 7.91 -5.77 11.62
CA GLN A 71 7.40 -7.14 11.52
C GLN A 71 6.62 -7.34 10.22
N ASP A 72 5.89 -6.33 9.74
CA ASP A 72 5.12 -6.43 8.50
C ASP A 72 6.01 -6.61 7.25
N ASN A 73 7.21 -6.00 7.24
CA ASN A 73 8.18 -6.15 6.14
C ASN A 73 8.78 -7.57 6.04
N SER A 74 8.75 -8.37 7.12
CA SER A 74 9.36 -9.71 7.13
C SER A 74 8.36 -10.87 6.93
N LEU A 75 7.06 -10.60 6.88
CA LEU A 75 6.02 -11.64 6.88
C LEU A 75 5.58 -12.07 5.48
N VAL A 76 5.74 -11.21 4.46
CA VAL A 76 5.27 -11.47 3.10
C VAL A 76 6.45 -11.69 2.17
N HIS A 77 6.55 -12.88 1.58
CA HIS A 77 7.66 -13.26 0.72
C HIS A 77 7.30 -13.23 -0.78
N LEU A 78 6.01 -13.26 -1.11
CA LEU A 78 5.52 -13.18 -2.49
C LEU A 78 4.33 -12.23 -2.58
N ILE A 79 4.33 -11.39 -3.61
CA ILE A 79 3.22 -10.49 -3.94
C ILE A 79 2.75 -10.83 -5.36
N SER A 80 1.46 -11.13 -5.50
CA SER A 80 0.82 -11.34 -6.79
C SER A 80 -0.21 -10.25 -7.06
N LEU A 81 -0.24 -9.76 -8.30
CA LEU A 81 -1.19 -8.75 -8.75
C LEU A 81 -2.26 -9.42 -9.62
N VAL A 82 -3.52 -9.05 -9.39
CA VAL A 82 -4.69 -9.47 -10.18
C VAL A 82 -5.33 -8.25 -10.82
#